data_AF-A0AAU1F4T1-F1
#
_entry.id   AF-A0AAU1F4T1-F1
#
_cell.length_a   1.000
_cell.length_b   1.000
_cell.length_c   1.000
_cell.angle_alpha   90.00
_cell.angle_beta   90.00
_cell.angle_gamma   90.00
#
_symmetry.space_group_name_H-M   'P 1'
#
loop_
_entity.id
_entity.type
_entity.pdbx_description
1 polymer ?
#
loop_
_entity_poly.entity_id
_entity_poly.type
_entity_poly.pdbx_seq_one_letter_code
_entity_poly.pdbx_strand_id
1 'polypeptide(L)'
;MTTPGTRLRRAAALATAGALLAGGLLAATPSAAAAYSPVTEAATVVPVQTTGPADKRFNIIVLGDGYTAAELPKFRADVDKHLNVLWSTEPFASYRSYVNVWAVEVPSAESGVDCDPGLDSPRRNTALGMGFWGGCNSGSVQRLLTVDSTSASALADLVPGSASANRQIVALANSETYGGAGGTFATASGGNALSSLITPHEIGHSLGSLQDEYDYYARGVPGAAYAGGEPSSAHHTLLTEEQMKQQRAKWWRWLGEKSESGGVIGRFEGGMYSTKDVWRPSKHSIMKTLGYAFDQVGREVMTQKISAKVSLVQDHTPNSAPIGDDRTVWVDTLHPVGGELDVVWRLDGRPLRAVGDARTVDLRRLQLPRGAHSLTATVTDPTPFVRDPAIRASAALTRTVSWRVDTEVTTPREPVAAAFTGHTDTAAPVGSASVVYADTTHPADRTHSVRWTLDGRPVPNPGNDRDLDLGALRLSPGTHSLTARIAGTKTSLAWTVDAAPAAGAYTLSEPLRIVHRPGRPVEYVYDGPFTMKLTARDDQDGSVVSQFRVDGDGWQTYYGWPTDADAPYRFTPGGTVIDGLVYGKLGRTRAVPWDDATPDYGTHTIEYRTIDAAGNVSPPKAFLATLLPPGAAKG
;
A
#
# COMPACT_ATOMS: atom_id res chain seq x y z
N MET A 1 -48.23 -43.81 -4.76
CA MET A 1 -47.28 -44.94 -4.65
C MET A 1 -45.98 -44.36 -4.09
N THR A 2 -45.93 -44.22 -2.77
CA THR A 2 -45.14 -45.07 -1.84
C THR A 2 -43.64 -44.78 -1.88
N THR A 3 -43.24 -43.89 -0.97
CA THR A 3 -42.12 -43.99 0.01
C THR A 3 -41.85 -45.43 0.51
N PRO A 4 -40.90 -45.68 1.45
CA PRO A 4 -39.54 -45.17 1.71
C PRO A 4 -38.58 -46.34 2.06
N GLY A 5 -37.35 -46.09 2.57
CA GLY A 5 -36.52 -47.18 3.11
C GLY A 5 -35.28 -46.75 3.90
N THR A 6 -35.45 -46.66 5.20
CA THR A 6 -34.51 -46.20 6.24
C THR A 6 -33.47 -47.27 6.62
N ARG A 7 -32.25 -46.82 6.97
CA ARG A 7 -31.25 -47.32 7.97
C ARG A 7 -31.37 -48.76 8.49
N LEU A 8 -30.26 -49.50 8.60
CA LEU A 8 -29.61 -49.79 9.91
C LEU A 8 -28.27 -50.56 9.82
N ARG A 9 -27.41 -50.16 10.76
CA ARG A 9 -26.13 -50.69 11.29
C ARG A 9 -25.98 -52.21 11.33
N ARG A 10 -24.74 -52.70 11.13
CA ARG A 10 -24.10 -53.71 12.00
C ARG A 10 -22.59 -53.42 12.17
N ALA A 11 -22.18 -53.38 13.43
CA ALA A 11 -20.80 -53.39 13.88
C ALA A 11 -20.33 -54.83 14.10
N ALA A 12 -19.04 -55.11 13.91
CA ALA A 12 -18.32 -56.13 14.67
C ALA A 12 -16.81 -55.88 14.52
N ALA A 13 -16.15 -55.70 15.67
CA ALA A 13 -14.73 -55.56 15.83
C ALA A 13 -14.04 -56.93 15.91
N LEU A 14 -12.76 -57.00 15.53
CA LEU A 14 -11.82 -57.97 16.09
C LEU A 14 -10.41 -57.39 16.06
N ALA A 15 -9.78 -57.40 17.24
CA ALA A 15 -8.42 -56.99 17.52
C ALA A 15 -7.58 -58.23 17.87
N THR A 16 -6.28 -58.19 17.61
CA THR A 16 -5.18 -58.95 18.27
C THR A 16 -3.87 -58.46 17.64
N ALA A 17 -3.02 -57.65 18.31
CA ALA A 17 -1.88 -58.03 19.18
C ALA A 17 -0.88 -58.95 18.45
N GLY A 18 0.44 -58.72 18.35
CA GLY A 18 1.40 -57.74 18.87
C GLY A 18 2.78 -58.42 18.85
N ALA A 19 3.88 -57.72 18.48
CA ALA A 19 5.26 -58.13 18.81
C ALA A 19 6.25 -56.96 18.60
N LEU A 20 6.98 -56.63 19.66
CA LEU A 20 8.14 -55.74 19.72
C LEU A 20 9.42 -56.55 19.51
N LEU A 21 10.42 -55.99 18.80
CA LEU A 21 11.84 -56.15 19.12
C LEU A 21 12.68 -55.08 18.41
N ALA A 22 13.63 -54.52 19.17
CA ALA A 22 14.42 -53.33 18.89
C ALA A 22 15.75 -53.63 18.18
N GLY A 23 16.34 -52.61 17.52
CA GLY A 23 17.77 -52.59 17.23
C GLY A 23 18.22 -51.55 16.19
N GLY A 24 18.95 -50.52 16.66
CA GLY A 24 20.15 -50.03 15.95
C GLY A 24 20.04 -48.79 15.04
N LEU A 25 20.66 -47.70 15.50
CA LEU A 25 21.02 -46.45 14.84
C LEU A 25 21.48 -46.55 13.37
N LEU A 26 21.08 -45.57 12.55
CA LEU A 26 21.99 -44.69 11.79
C LEU A 26 21.23 -43.44 11.31
N ALA A 27 21.77 -42.28 11.65
CA ALA A 27 21.30 -41.00 11.17
C ALA A 27 21.55 -40.87 9.66
N ALA A 28 20.52 -40.44 8.92
CA ALA A 28 20.67 -39.78 7.63
C ALA A 28 19.54 -38.76 7.51
N THR A 29 19.86 -37.50 7.70
CA THR A 29 19.01 -36.37 7.27
C THR A 29 18.90 -36.41 5.75
N PRO A 30 17.71 -36.35 5.14
CA PRO A 30 17.61 -35.76 3.82
C PRO A 30 17.58 -34.24 4.03
N SER A 31 18.74 -33.62 3.82
CA SER A 31 18.76 -32.25 3.33
C SER A 31 18.03 -32.26 2.00
N ALA A 32 16.79 -31.76 1.99
CA ALA A 32 16.14 -31.39 0.75
C ALA A 32 16.77 -30.08 0.28
N ALA A 33 17.93 -30.19 -0.38
CA ALA A 33 18.37 -29.16 -1.28
C ALA A 33 17.28 -29.03 -2.35
N ALA A 34 16.62 -27.87 -2.38
CA ALA A 34 15.62 -27.54 -3.38
C ALA A 34 16.22 -27.76 -4.78
N ALA A 35 15.50 -28.45 -5.65
CA ALA A 35 15.90 -28.61 -7.03
C ALA A 35 15.92 -27.21 -7.69
N TYR A 36 17.11 -26.74 -8.04
CA TYR A 36 17.30 -25.48 -8.77
C TYR A 36 16.67 -25.61 -10.17
N SER A 37 15.66 -24.78 -10.46
CA SER A 37 15.12 -24.63 -11.81
C SER A 37 16.03 -23.74 -12.66
N PRO A 38 16.15 -23.96 -13.98
CA PRO A 38 17.04 -23.17 -14.86
C PRO A 38 16.73 -21.67 -14.87
N VAL A 39 15.50 -21.27 -14.54
CA VAL A 39 15.10 -19.85 -14.43
C VAL A 39 15.81 -19.11 -13.28
N THR A 40 16.20 -19.81 -12.20
CA THR A 40 16.82 -19.16 -11.04
C THR A 40 18.33 -18.95 -11.15
N GLU A 41 19.02 -19.67 -12.05
CA GLU A 41 20.48 -19.58 -12.21
C GLU A 41 20.95 -18.22 -12.75
N ALA A 42 20.14 -17.61 -13.62
CA ALA A 42 20.42 -16.30 -14.20
C ALA A 42 19.88 -15.11 -13.38
N ALA A 43 19.22 -15.37 -12.25
CA ALA A 43 18.53 -14.35 -11.49
C ALA A 43 19.45 -13.63 -10.50
N THR A 44 19.29 -12.31 -10.41
CA THR A 44 19.96 -11.47 -9.40
C THR A 44 18.92 -10.83 -8.48
N VAL A 45 19.07 -11.01 -7.17
CA VAL A 45 18.22 -10.37 -6.17
C VAL A 45 18.82 -9.01 -5.80
N VAL A 46 18.05 -7.94 -6.03
CA VAL A 46 18.45 -6.55 -5.77
C VAL A 46 17.52 -5.93 -4.72
N PRO A 47 18.05 -5.51 -3.55
CA PRO A 47 17.26 -4.70 -2.62
C PRO A 47 16.98 -3.33 -3.23
N VAL A 48 15.69 -2.97 -3.32
CA VAL A 48 15.23 -1.64 -3.79
C VAL A 48 14.90 -0.76 -2.58
N GLN A 49 14.29 -1.34 -1.55
CA GLN A 49 14.02 -0.68 -0.27
C GLN A 49 14.13 -1.70 0.85
N THR A 50 14.90 -1.39 1.89
CA THR A 50 15.01 -2.23 3.09
C THR A 50 14.75 -1.40 4.35
N THR A 51 13.68 -1.71 5.06
CA THR A 51 13.25 -1.02 6.28
C THR A 51 13.44 -1.88 7.55
N GLY A 52 13.97 -3.09 7.38
CA GLY A 52 14.32 -4.02 8.45
C GLY A 52 14.54 -5.45 7.91
N PRO A 53 14.85 -6.42 8.80
CA PRO A 53 15.00 -7.82 8.43
C PRO A 53 13.77 -8.35 7.68
N ALA A 54 13.99 -9.09 6.59
CA ALA A 54 12.92 -9.55 5.70
C ALA A 54 11.88 -10.43 6.40
N ASP A 55 12.28 -11.22 7.39
CA ASP A 55 11.40 -12.07 8.21
C ASP A 55 10.49 -11.27 9.16
N LYS A 56 10.84 -10.00 9.43
CA LYS A 56 10.08 -9.07 10.27
C LYS A 56 9.35 -7.97 9.46
N ARG A 57 9.34 -8.05 8.13
CA ARG A 57 8.73 -7.06 7.23
C ARG A 57 7.74 -7.71 6.26
N PHE A 58 6.85 -6.88 5.72
CA PHE A 58 6.13 -7.23 4.51
C PHE A 58 7.08 -7.07 3.33
N ASN A 59 7.19 -8.06 2.46
CA ASN A 59 8.10 -8.03 1.32
C ASN A 59 7.31 -7.95 0.02
N ILE A 60 7.46 -6.87 -0.73
CA ILE A 60 7.03 -6.81 -2.13
C ILE A 60 8.20 -7.28 -2.98
N ILE A 61 7.97 -8.33 -3.75
CA ILE A 61 8.97 -8.90 -4.67
C ILE A 61 8.51 -8.61 -6.08
N VAL A 62 9.27 -7.79 -6.79
CA VAL A 62 9.01 -7.40 -8.17
C VAL A 62 9.87 -8.24 -9.11
N LEU A 63 9.22 -8.94 -10.04
CA LEU A 63 9.86 -9.77 -11.05
C LEU A 63 9.68 -9.12 -12.43
N GLY A 64 10.71 -9.14 -13.27
CA GLY A 64 10.61 -8.68 -14.65
C GLY A 64 10.50 -9.86 -15.62
N ASP A 65 9.62 -9.76 -16.62
CA ASP A 65 9.55 -10.70 -17.74
C ASP A 65 9.63 -9.99 -19.09
N GLY A 66 10.26 -10.63 -20.07
CA GLY A 66 10.46 -10.04 -21.40
C GLY A 66 11.47 -8.89 -21.43
N TYR A 67 12.23 -8.67 -20.35
CA TYR A 67 13.38 -7.76 -20.34
C TYR A 67 14.65 -8.56 -20.60
N THR A 68 15.32 -8.31 -21.72
CA THR A 68 16.65 -8.88 -21.99
C THR A 68 17.70 -8.29 -21.03
N ALA A 69 18.90 -8.88 -21.01
CA ALA A 69 20.00 -8.36 -20.17
C ALA A 69 20.32 -6.87 -20.45
N ALA A 70 20.17 -6.42 -21.69
CA ALA A 70 20.37 -5.03 -22.08
C ALA A 70 19.22 -4.10 -21.64
N GLU A 71 18.04 -4.65 -21.33
CA GLU A 71 16.85 -3.92 -20.92
C GLU A 71 16.61 -3.93 -19.40
N LEU A 72 17.50 -4.55 -18.60
CA LEU A 72 17.41 -4.46 -17.13
C LEU A 72 17.41 -3.02 -16.60
N PRO A 73 18.12 -2.03 -17.20
CA PRO A 73 17.95 -0.63 -16.82
C PRO A 73 16.51 -0.12 -17.05
N LYS A 74 15.82 -0.59 -18.11
CA LYS A 74 14.40 -0.28 -18.34
C LYS A 74 13.54 -0.90 -17.25
N PHE A 75 13.77 -2.18 -16.91
CA PHE A 75 13.05 -2.85 -15.82
C PHE A 75 13.16 -2.07 -14.50
N ARG A 76 14.37 -1.62 -14.11
CA ARG A 76 14.56 -0.79 -12.90
C ARG A 76 13.77 0.51 -12.95
N ALA A 77 13.78 1.21 -14.09
CA ALA A 77 12.99 2.42 -14.27
C ALA A 77 11.47 2.17 -14.16
N ASP A 78 10.99 1.05 -14.70
CA ASP A 78 9.59 0.64 -14.57
C ASP A 78 9.26 0.32 -13.10
N VAL A 79 10.14 -0.39 -12.38
CA VAL A 79 10.00 -0.64 -10.94
C VAL A 79 9.89 0.67 -10.16
N ASP A 80 10.81 1.61 -10.37
CA ASP A 80 10.83 2.90 -9.67
C ASP A 80 9.54 3.71 -9.92
N LYS A 81 9.06 3.74 -11.18
CA LYS A 81 7.80 4.41 -11.54
C LYS A 81 6.59 3.78 -10.85
N HIS A 82 6.51 2.44 -10.84
CA HIS A 82 5.42 1.71 -10.20
C HIS A 82 5.43 1.90 -8.67
N LEU A 83 6.60 1.87 -8.05
CA LEU A 83 6.76 2.10 -6.62
C LEU A 83 6.38 3.53 -6.23
N ASN A 84 6.74 4.54 -7.02
CA ASN A 84 6.37 5.92 -6.67
C ASN A 84 4.86 6.16 -6.70
N VAL A 85 4.12 5.53 -7.62
CA VAL A 85 2.64 5.56 -7.57
C VAL A 85 2.11 4.79 -6.36
N LEU A 86 2.68 3.63 -6.04
CA LEU A 86 2.30 2.86 -4.86
C LEU A 86 2.49 3.69 -3.57
N TRP A 87 3.64 4.33 -3.40
CA TRP A 87 3.96 5.19 -2.25
C TRP A 87 3.19 6.51 -2.23
N SER A 88 2.52 6.87 -3.32
CA SER A 88 1.59 8.00 -3.39
C SER A 88 0.14 7.60 -3.08
N THR A 89 -0.11 6.31 -2.83
CA THR A 89 -1.44 5.75 -2.63
C THR A 89 -1.59 5.26 -1.19
N GLU A 90 -2.60 5.75 -0.48
CA GLU A 90 -2.90 5.25 0.87
C GLU A 90 -3.56 3.85 0.81
N PRO A 91 -3.22 2.92 1.73
CA PRO A 91 -2.40 3.12 2.93
C PRO A 91 -0.89 2.84 2.72
N PHE A 92 -0.44 2.53 1.51
CA PHE A 92 0.98 2.21 1.26
C PHE A 92 1.91 3.38 1.59
N ALA A 93 1.47 4.62 1.37
CA ALA A 93 2.20 5.82 1.74
C ALA A 93 2.49 5.87 3.26
N SER A 94 1.44 5.81 4.09
CA SER A 94 1.58 5.86 5.55
C SER A 94 2.30 4.65 6.15
N TYR A 95 2.23 3.48 5.50
CA TYR A 95 2.82 2.22 5.96
C TYR A 95 4.10 1.83 5.20
N ARG A 96 4.73 2.75 4.46
CA ARG A 96 5.92 2.47 3.64
C ARG A 96 7.06 1.81 4.43
N SER A 97 7.23 2.19 5.69
CA SER A 97 8.24 1.62 6.61
C SER A 97 8.00 0.15 6.97
N TYR A 98 6.81 -0.40 6.75
CA TYR A 98 6.50 -1.81 7.01
C TYR A 98 7.00 -2.72 5.88
N VAL A 99 7.39 -2.12 4.76
CA VAL A 99 7.58 -2.80 3.49
C VAL A 99 9.05 -2.79 3.07
N ASN A 100 9.60 -3.98 2.85
CA ASN A 100 10.79 -4.17 2.03
C ASN A 100 10.37 -4.35 0.57
N VAL A 101 11.19 -3.85 -0.36
CA VAL A 101 11.05 -4.12 -1.79
C VAL A 101 12.31 -4.75 -2.34
N TRP A 102 12.11 -5.84 -3.08
CA TRP A 102 13.15 -6.58 -3.77
C TRP A 102 12.80 -6.67 -5.25
N ALA A 103 13.73 -6.29 -6.11
CA ALA A 103 13.67 -6.61 -7.53
C ALA A 103 14.43 -7.92 -7.77
N VAL A 104 13.81 -8.89 -8.43
CA VAL A 104 14.51 -10.10 -8.90
C VAL A 104 14.70 -9.95 -10.40
N GLU A 105 15.92 -9.61 -10.78
CA GLU A 105 16.32 -9.39 -12.16
C GLU A 105 16.61 -10.73 -12.82
N VAL A 106 15.74 -11.15 -13.73
CA VAL A 106 15.92 -12.37 -14.51
C VAL A 106 15.90 -12.01 -16.00
N PRO A 107 17.06 -12.01 -16.68
CA PRO A 107 17.11 -11.72 -18.11
C PRO A 107 16.28 -12.72 -18.91
N SER A 108 15.35 -12.22 -19.73
CA SER A 108 14.66 -13.01 -20.74
C SER A 108 15.50 -13.17 -22.01
N ALA A 109 15.31 -14.28 -22.73
CA ALA A 109 16.04 -14.52 -23.98
C ALA A 109 15.55 -13.61 -25.12
N GLU A 110 14.26 -13.27 -25.11
CA GLU A 110 13.63 -12.34 -26.05
C GLU A 110 13.01 -11.14 -25.33
N SER A 111 12.95 -10.01 -26.04
CA SER A 111 12.26 -8.80 -25.58
C SER A 111 10.76 -8.89 -25.89
N GLY A 112 9.92 -8.41 -24.97
CA GLY A 112 8.46 -8.49 -25.05
C GLY A 112 7.88 -9.77 -24.46
N VAL A 113 6.55 -9.90 -24.52
CA VAL A 113 5.78 -11.04 -23.97
C VAL A 113 4.83 -11.65 -25.01
N ASP A 114 4.21 -12.78 -24.67
CA ASP A 114 3.35 -13.53 -25.58
C ASP A 114 2.09 -12.75 -26.02
N CYS A 115 1.76 -12.85 -27.31
CA CYS A 115 0.52 -12.32 -27.89
C CYS A 115 0.30 -10.81 -27.66
N ASP A 116 1.40 -10.06 -27.74
CA ASP A 116 1.46 -8.60 -27.58
C ASP A 116 1.88 -7.91 -28.90
N PRO A 117 1.09 -6.95 -29.43
CA PRO A 117 -0.18 -6.42 -28.90
C PRO A 117 -1.43 -7.24 -29.24
N GLY A 118 -1.30 -8.30 -30.05
CA GLY A 118 -2.44 -9.09 -30.55
C GLY A 118 -2.19 -10.60 -30.54
N LEU A 119 -3.28 -11.37 -30.69
CA LEU A 119 -3.24 -12.84 -30.76
C LEU A 119 -2.44 -13.40 -31.95
N ASP A 120 -2.23 -12.59 -32.98
CA ASP A 120 -1.41 -12.88 -34.16
C ASP A 120 0.09 -12.61 -33.93
N SER A 121 0.44 -11.98 -32.81
CA SER A 121 1.82 -11.71 -32.42
C SER A 121 2.53 -12.99 -31.97
N PRO A 122 3.84 -13.12 -32.22
CA PRO A 122 4.59 -14.32 -31.87
C PRO A 122 4.63 -14.54 -30.36
N ARG A 123 4.75 -15.81 -29.98
CA ARG A 123 5.16 -16.17 -28.62
C ARG A 123 6.66 -15.91 -28.45
N ARG A 124 7.06 -15.48 -27.27
CA ARG A 124 8.40 -15.07 -26.86
C ARG A 124 8.95 -16.06 -25.85
N ASN A 125 10.23 -16.39 -25.97
CA ASN A 125 10.95 -17.16 -24.98
C ASN A 125 11.39 -16.24 -23.83
N THR A 126 10.56 -16.17 -22.80
CA THR A 126 10.77 -15.30 -21.63
C THR A 126 10.92 -16.09 -20.35
N ALA A 127 11.45 -15.46 -19.31
CA ALA A 127 11.80 -16.11 -18.05
C ALA A 127 10.58 -16.61 -17.25
N LEU A 128 9.46 -15.90 -17.35
CA LEU A 128 8.22 -16.15 -16.61
C LEU A 128 7.04 -16.52 -17.51
N GLY A 129 7.23 -16.58 -18.83
CA GLY A 129 6.20 -16.95 -19.79
C GLY A 129 4.96 -16.06 -19.70
N MET A 130 5.13 -14.76 -19.45
CA MET A 130 4.01 -13.83 -19.39
C MET A 130 3.36 -13.67 -20.76
N GLY A 131 2.06 -13.43 -20.78
CA GLY A 131 1.29 -13.30 -22.01
C GLY A 131 -0.08 -12.68 -21.83
N PHE A 132 -0.49 -11.88 -22.80
CA PHE A 132 -1.83 -11.30 -22.85
C PHE A 132 -2.88 -12.34 -23.23
N TRP A 133 -4.15 -11.95 -23.22
CA TRP A 133 -5.27 -12.82 -23.56
C TRP A 133 -5.35 -14.08 -22.70
N GLY A 134 -4.98 -14.01 -21.42
CA GLY A 134 -5.01 -15.18 -20.53
C GLY A 134 -4.07 -16.30 -20.99
N GLY A 135 -2.89 -15.96 -21.52
CA GLY A 135 -1.96 -16.92 -22.12
C GLY A 135 -2.32 -17.28 -23.57
N CYS A 136 -2.54 -16.27 -24.42
CA CYS A 136 -2.88 -16.42 -25.84
C CYS A 136 -4.21 -17.17 -26.12
N ASN A 137 -5.20 -17.02 -25.24
CA ASN A 137 -6.53 -17.60 -25.43
C ASN A 137 -7.49 -16.59 -26.05
N SER A 138 -7.98 -16.87 -27.27
CA SER A 138 -8.91 -16.00 -28.00
C SER A 138 -10.27 -15.81 -27.32
N GLY A 139 -10.64 -16.65 -26.35
CA GLY A 139 -11.83 -16.50 -25.53
C GLY A 139 -11.65 -15.61 -24.29
N SER A 140 -10.43 -15.15 -24.02
CA SER A 140 -10.12 -14.26 -22.90
C SER A 140 -10.21 -12.79 -23.29
N VAL A 141 -10.30 -11.90 -22.31
CA VAL A 141 -10.14 -10.46 -22.55
C VAL A 141 -8.66 -10.14 -22.79
N GLN A 142 -8.36 -9.28 -23.77
CA GLN A 142 -6.99 -8.90 -24.15
C GLN A 142 -6.10 -8.55 -22.96
N ARG A 143 -6.60 -7.69 -22.07
CA ARG A 143 -5.84 -7.13 -20.94
C ARG A 143 -5.44 -8.14 -19.85
N LEU A 144 -5.95 -9.37 -19.89
CA LEU A 144 -5.64 -10.38 -18.89
C LEU A 144 -4.21 -10.90 -19.10
N LEU A 145 -3.29 -10.39 -18.28
CA LEU A 145 -1.88 -10.74 -18.32
C LEU A 145 -1.59 -11.90 -17.35
N THR A 146 -1.01 -12.98 -17.85
CA THR A 146 -0.68 -14.17 -17.04
C THR A 146 0.80 -14.23 -16.71
N VAL A 147 1.16 -15.08 -15.74
CA VAL A 147 2.53 -15.36 -15.33
C VAL A 147 2.66 -16.83 -14.93
N ASP A 148 3.80 -17.48 -15.22
CA ASP A 148 4.07 -18.82 -14.71
C ASP A 148 4.27 -18.80 -13.18
N SER A 149 3.29 -19.33 -12.47
CA SER A 149 3.26 -19.36 -11.00
C SER A 149 4.42 -20.08 -10.34
N THR A 150 4.94 -21.13 -10.99
CA THR A 150 6.03 -21.96 -10.45
C THR A 150 7.33 -21.19 -10.50
N SER A 151 7.66 -20.62 -11.66
CA SER A 151 8.87 -19.82 -11.86
C SER A 151 8.84 -18.54 -11.03
N ALA A 152 7.69 -17.87 -10.97
CA ALA A 152 7.52 -16.69 -10.13
C ALA A 152 7.76 -16.99 -8.63
N SER A 153 7.23 -18.12 -8.14
CA SER A 153 7.45 -18.54 -6.76
C SER A 153 8.91 -18.92 -6.50
N ALA A 154 9.53 -19.67 -7.42
CA ALA A 154 10.93 -20.09 -7.29
C ALA A 154 11.90 -18.90 -7.29
N LEU A 155 11.65 -17.87 -8.11
CA LEU A 155 12.43 -16.63 -8.10
C LEU A 155 12.20 -15.83 -6.82
N ALA A 156 10.97 -15.75 -6.33
CA ALA A 156 10.66 -15.08 -5.08
C ALA A 156 11.27 -15.77 -3.85
N ASP A 157 11.48 -17.09 -3.91
CA ASP A 157 12.15 -17.88 -2.85
C ASP A 157 13.67 -17.58 -2.76
N LEU A 158 14.26 -16.90 -3.76
CA LEU A 158 15.65 -16.45 -3.69
C LEU A 158 15.87 -15.31 -2.68
N VAL A 159 14.80 -14.60 -2.27
CA VAL A 159 14.89 -13.49 -1.31
C VAL A 159 14.99 -14.05 0.12
N PRO A 160 16.15 -13.95 0.80
CA PRO A 160 16.33 -14.56 2.11
C PRO A 160 15.42 -13.93 3.16
N GLY A 161 14.79 -14.77 4.00
CA GLY A 161 13.86 -14.32 5.04
C GLY A 161 12.47 -13.93 4.55
N SER A 162 12.23 -13.92 3.24
CA SER A 162 10.89 -13.83 2.68
C SER A 162 10.21 -15.20 2.66
N ALA A 163 8.90 -15.23 2.95
CA ALA A 163 8.06 -16.41 2.90
C ALA A 163 6.68 -16.06 2.35
N SER A 164 5.90 -17.08 1.94
CA SER A 164 4.52 -16.88 1.45
C SER A 164 3.63 -16.10 2.44
N ALA A 165 3.87 -16.25 3.74
CA ALA A 165 3.12 -15.56 4.79
C ALA A 165 3.33 -14.03 4.78
N ASN A 166 4.54 -13.55 4.48
CA ASN A 166 4.94 -12.14 4.59
C ASN A 166 5.35 -11.51 3.25
N ARG A 167 4.95 -12.08 2.11
CA ARG A 167 5.28 -11.53 0.79
C ARG A 167 4.07 -11.27 -0.10
N GLN A 168 4.28 -10.40 -1.09
CA GLN A 168 3.43 -10.17 -2.25
C GLN A 168 4.34 -10.18 -3.49
N ILE A 169 4.00 -10.98 -4.49
CA ILE A 169 4.73 -11.02 -5.76
C ILE A 169 4.01 -10.13 -6.78
N VAL A 170 4.78 -9.29 -7.47
CA VAL A 170 4.35 -8.43 -8.57
C VAL A 170 5.21 -8.80 -9.78
N ALA A 171 4.61 -9.20 -10.89
CA ALA A 171 5.33 -9.46 -12.13
C ALA A 171 5.06 -8.35 -13.16
N LEU A 172 6.11 -7.75 -13.71
CA LEU A 172 6.05 -6.71 -14.73
C LEU A 172 6.44 -7.30 -16.08
N ALA A 173 5.55 -7.18 -17.07
CA ALA A 173 5.86 -7.52 -18.46
C ALA A 173 6.50 -6.33 -19.19
N ASN A 174 7.60 -6.54 -19.91
CA ASN A 174 8.15 -5.54 -20.83
C ASN A 174 7.19 -5.29 -22.01
N SER A 175 6.22 -4.40 -21.81
CA SER A 175 5.17 -4.10 -22.77
C SER A 175 4.63 -2.69 -22.60
N GLU A 176 4.27 -2.06 -23.71
CA GLU A 176 3.53 -0.80 -23.76
C GLU A 176 2.01 -1.03 -23.83
N THR A 177 1.55 -2.27 -24.00
CA THR A 177 0.13 -2.63 -24.02
C THR A 177 -0.45 -2.58 -22.62
N TYR A 178 -1.67 -2.04 -22.50
CA TYR A 178 -2.38 -2.00 -21.22
C TYR A 178 -2.84 -3.41 -20.81
N GLY A 179 -2.40 -3.87 -19.64
CA GLY A 179 -2.96 -5.06 -19.02
C GLY A 179 -2.32 -5.42 -17.69
N GLY A 180 -2.99 -6.32 -17.00
CA GLY A 180 -2.70 -6.73 -15.64
C GLY A 180 -3.75 -7.71 -15.15
N ALA A 181 -3.46 -8.31 -14.00
CA ALA A 181 -4.36 -9.25 -13.34
C ALA A 181 -3.99 -9.40 -11.87
N GLY A 182 -5.01 -9.53 -11.04
CA GLY A 182 -4.91 -9.73 -9.60
C GLY A 182 -5.46 -11.10 -9.23
N GLY A 183 -4.66 -11.86 -8.48
CA GLY A 183 -5.01 -13.19 -7.97
C GLY A 183 -4.09 -13.52 -6.81
N THR A 184 -3.43 -14.68 -6.78
CA THR A 184 -2.35 -14.90 -5.81
C THR A 184 -1.16 -13.96 -6.07
N PHE A 185 -0.92 -13.62 -7.34
CA PHE A 185 0.08 -12.65 -7.76
C PHE A 185 -0.60 -11.43 -8.39
N ALA A 186 0.09 -10.30 -8.36
CA ALA A 186 -0.27 -9.15 -9.16
C ALA A 186 0.59 -9.15 -10.43
N THR A 187 -0.01 -8.87 -11.58
CA THR A 187 0.71 -8.66 -12.84
C THR A 187 0.35 -7.31 -13.42
N ALA A 188 1.29 -6.67 -14.10
CA ALA A 188 1.05 -5.44 -14.85
C ALA A 188 2.03 -5.38 -16.03
N SER A 189 1.72 -4.58 -17.06
CA SER A 189 2.75 -4.16 -18.01
C SER A 189 3.76 -3.21 -17.33
N GLY A 190 4.96 -3.04 -17.87
CA GLY A 190 5.95 -2.10 -17.31
C GLY A 190 5.86 -0.71 -17.93
N GLY A 191 5.76 -0.63 -19.25
CA GLY A 191 5.93 0.62 -20.00
C GLY A 191 4.65 1.47 -20.14
N ASN A 192 3.47 0.84 -20.15
CA ASN A 192 2.22 1.55 -20.43
C ASN A 192 1.97 2.74 -19.47
N ALA A 193 1.44 3.86 -19.98
CA ALA A 193 1.21 5.08 -19.20
C ALA A 193 0.28 4.90 -17.99
N LEU A 194 -0.69 3.99 -18.09
CA LEU A 194 -1.59 3.64 -16.99
C LEU A 194 -1.02 2.55 -16.07
N SER A 195 0.09 1.91 -16.41
CA SER A 195 0.47 0.65 -15.77
C SER A 195 0.87 0.80 -14.30
N SER A 196 1.53 1.90 -13.97
CA SER A 196 1.86 2.20 -12.57
C SER A 196 0.61 2.38 -11.70
N LEU A 197 -0.54 2.71 -12.30
CA LEU A 197 -1.84 2.76 -11.62
C LEU A 197 -2.47 1.38 -11.43
N ILE A 198 -2.10 0.40 -12.27
CA ILE A 198 -2.60 -0.99 -12.21
C ILE A 198 -2.03 -1.68 -10.98
N THR A 199 -0.74 -1.53 -10.68
CA THR A 199 -0.11 -2.24 -9.54
C THR A 199 -0.87 -2.12 -8.21
N PRO A 200 -1.24 -0.92 -7.71
CA PRO A 200 -2.03 -0.84 -6.48
C PRO A 200 -3.43 -1.48 -6.62
N HIS A 201 -4.08 -1.41 -7.79
CA HIS A 201 -5.36 -2.10 -8.05
C HIS A 201 -5.21 -3.63 -7.93
N GLU A 202 -4.22 -4.20 -8.59
CA GLU A 202 -4.01 -5.66 -8.59
C GLU A 202 -3.53 -6.17 -7.23
N ILE A 203 -2.76 -5.38 -6.49
CA ILE A 203 -2.45 -5.69 -5.09
C ILE A 203 -3.71 -5.62 -4.22
N GLY A 204 -4.67 -4.74 -4.55
CA GLY A 204 -6.00 -4.71 -3.94
C GLY A 204 -6.71 -6.07 -4.02
N HIS A 205 -6.61 -6.76 -5.15
CA HIS A 205 -7.08 -8.13 -5.28
C HIS A 205 -6.20 -9.12 -4.51
N SER A 206 -4.89 -9.11 -4.75
CA SER A 206 -4.01 -10.19 -4.30
C SER A 206 -3.74 -10.21 -2.80
N LEU A 207 -3.61 -9.02 -2.21
CA LEU A 207 -3.42 -8.84 -0.77
C LEU A 207 -4.75 -8.56 -0.06
N GLY A 208 -5.57 -7.69 -0.65
CA GLY A 208 -6.82 -7.20 -0.07
C GLY A 208 -7.99 -8.18 -0.17
N SER A 209 -7.97 -9.07 -1.16
CA SER A 209 -9.16 -9.82 -1.61
C SER A 209 -10.34 -8.89 -1.94
N LEU A 210 -10.03 -7.66 -2.36
CA LEU A 210 -11.02 -6.73 -2.91
C LEU A 210 -11.50 -7.27 -4.26
N GLN A 211 -12.72 -6.93 -4.65
CA GLN A 211 -13.34 -7.27 -5.91
C GLN A 211 -13.52 -6.02 -6.77
N ASP A 212 -13.70 -6.21 -8.06
CA ASP A 212 -13.92 -5.10 -8.98
C ASP A 212 -15.24 -4.38 -8.72
N GLU A 213 -15.16 -3.06 -8.66
CA GLU A 213 -16.29 -2.14 -8.48
C GLU A 213 -16.79 -1.57 -9.83
N TYR A 214 -16.15 -1.94 -10.94
CA TYR A 214 -16.65 -1.63 -12.28
C TYR A 214 -17.76 -2.61 -12.70
N ASP A 215 -18.62 -2.13 -13.59
CA ASP A 215 -19.94 -2.70 -13.92
C ASP A 215 -19.98 -3.35 -15.32
N TYR A 216 -18.82 -3.82 -15.78
CA TYR A 216 -18.65 -4.50 -17.06
C TYR A 216 -17.57 -5.57 -16.97
N TYR A 217 -17.71 -6.67 -17.70
CA TYR A 217 -16.62 -7.65 -17.82
C TYR A 217 -15.70 -7.30 -19.01
N ALA A 218 -16.32 -7.12 -20.18
CA ALA A 218 -15.68 -6.63 -21.39
C ALA A 218 -15.96 -5.13 -21.56
N ARG A 219 -14.94 -4.34 -21.92
CA ARG A 219 -15.12 -2.90 -22.14
C ARG A 219 -16.14 -2.64 -23.24
N GLY A 220 -16.93 -1.59 -23.11
CA GLY A 220 -17.98 -1.24 -24.07
C GLY A 220 -19.22 -2.14 -24.03
N VAL A 221 -19.25 -3.18 -23.17
CA VAL A 221 -20.39 -4.06 -23.00
C VAL A 221 -20.97 -3.88 -21.58
N PRO A 222 -22.20 -3.36 -21.44
CA PRO A 222 -22.85 -3.25 -20.15
C PRO A 222 -22.99 -4.62 -19.48
N GLY A 223 -22.65 -4.69 -18.20
CA GLY A 223 -22.93 -5.86 -17.36
C GLY A 223 -24.42 -6.16 -17.23
N ALA A 224 -24.76 -7.45 -17.10
CA ALA A 224 -26.12 -7.87 -16.75
C ALA A 224 -26.50 -7.41 -15.32
N ALA A 225 -27.77 -7.58 -14.95
CA ALA A 225 -28.19 -7.43 -13.56
C ALA A 225 -27.55 -8.53 -12.69
N TYR A 226 -27.13 -8.17 -11.48
CA TYR A 226 -26.59 -9.13 -10.54
C TYR A 226 -27.70 -10.06 -10.03
N ALA A 227 -27.52 -11.38 -10.18
CA ALA A 227 -28.51 -12.40 -9.83
C ALA A 227 -28.12 -13.24 -8.60
N GLY A 228 -27.01 -12.91 -7.94
CA GLY A 228 -26.51 -13.64 -6.78
C GLY A 228 -27.17 -13.22 -5.46
N GLY A 229 -26.80 -13.91 -4.37
CA GLY A 229 -27.11 -13.48 -3.02
C GLY A 229 -26.20 -12.34 -2.54
N GLU A 230 -26.39 -11.92 -1.29
CA GLU A 230 -25.54 -10.91 -0.64
C GLU A 230 -24.04 -11.22 -0.85
N PRO A 231 -23.28 -10.34 -1.52
CA PRO A 231 -21.87 -10.58 -1.80
C PRO A 231 -21.06 -10.83 -0.52
N SER A 232 -20.03 -11.67 -0.57
CA SER A 232 -19.11 -11.87 0.55
C SER A 232 -18.08 -10.75 0.69
N SER A 233 -17.85 -9.96 -0.36
CA SER A 233 -16.87 -8.87 -0.36
C SER A 233 -17.28 -7.73 0.59
N ALA A 234 -16.30 -7.02 1.13
CA ALA A 234 -16.53 -5.97 2.11
C ALA A 234 -17.20 -4.72 1.51
N HIS A 235 -17.02 -4.49 0.21
CA HIS A 235 -17.39 -3.30 -0.56
C HIS A 235 -18.44 -3.56 -1.66
N HIS A 236 -19.18 -4.66 -1.60
CA HIS A 236 -20.40 -4.84 -2.39
C HIS A 236 -21.56 -5.29 -1.50
N THR A 237 -22.78 -4.83 -1.78
CA THR A 237 -23.96 -5.15 -0.96
C THR A 237 -25.25 -5.14 -1.78
N LEU A 238 -26.26 -5.87 -1.32
CA LEU A 238 -27.66 -5.73 -1.74
C LEU A 238 -28.47 -4.91 -0.72
N LEU A 239 -27.94 -4.75 0.50
CA LEU A 239 -28.58 -4.07 1.62
C LEU A 239 -28.78 -2.57 1.35
N THR A 240 -29.91 -2.01 1.78
CA THR A 240 -30.08 -0.55 1.85
C THR A 240 -29.15 0.06 2.89
N GLU A 241 -28.89 1.36 2.82
CA GLU A 241 -28.11 2.05 3.85
C GLU A 241 -28.72 1.88 5.25
N GLU A 242 -30.04 1.88 5.36
CA GLU A 242 -30.73 1.63 6.63
C GLU A 242 -30.57 0.19 7.12
N GLN A 243 -30.63 -0.80 6.23
CA GLN A 243 -30.33 -2.18 6.59
C GLN A 243 -28.88 -2.35 7.04
N MET A 244 -27.91 -1.73 6.35
CA MET A 244 -26.50 -1.76 6.77
C MET A 244 -26.31 -1.19 8.18
N LYS A 245 -26.95 -0.04 8.50
CA LYS A 245 -26.91 0.56 9.84
C LYS A 245 -27.56 -0.32 10.90
N GLN A 246 -28.76 -0.83 10.62
CA GLN A 246 -29.52 -1.67 11.57
C GLN A 246 -28.81 -3.00 11.86
N GLN A 247 -28.25 -3.62 10.83
CA GLN A 247 -27.54 -4.90 10.94
C GLN A 247 -26.08 -4.73 11.36
N ARG A 248 -25.56 -3.49 11.37
CA ARG A 248 -24.13 -3.18 11.55
C ARG A 248 -23.23 -3.97 10.60
N ALA A 249 -23.66 -4.06 9.34
CA ALA A 249 -23.01 -4.85 8.30
C ALA A 249 -22.28 -3.97 7.27
N LYS A 250 -21.31 -4.56 6.55
CA LYS A 250 -20.56 -3.90 5.47
C LYS A 250 -19.89 -2.61 5.95
N TRP A 251 -20.00 -1.52 5.19
CA TRP A 251 -19.37 -0.25 5.47
C TRP A 251 -20.26 0.74 6.25
N TRP A 252 -21.20 0.25 7.06
CA TRP A 252 -22.12 1.13 7.81
C TRP A 252 -21.41 2.21 8.65
N ARG A 253 -20.17 1.93 9.13
CA ARG A 253 -19.33 2.88 9.90
C ARG A 253 -18.77 4.03 9.06
N TRP A 254 -18.80 3.90 7.74
CA TRP A 254 -18.26 4.87 6.80
C TRP A 254 -19.35 5.67 6.08
N LEU A 255 -20.63 5.28 6.18
CA LEU A 255 -21.73 6.01 5.54
C LEU A 255 -21.73 7.50 5.94
N GLY A 256 -21.72 8.38 4.95
CA GLY A 256 -21.68 9.83 5.13
C GLY A 256 -20.28 10.45 5.23
N GLU A 257 -19.22 9.63 5.28
CA GLU A 257 -17.83 10.11 5.24
C GLU A 257 -17.50 10.69 3.86
N LYS A 258 -16.75 11.80 3.80
CA LYS A 258 -16.18 12.25 2.53
C LYS A 258 -15.19 11.21 1.99
N SER A 259 -15.34 10.79 0.75
CA SER A 259 -14.40 9.84 0.15
C SER A 259 -13.10 10.54 -0.25
N GLU A 260 -11.97 9.90 0.03
CA GLU A 260 -10.64 10.38 -0.41
C GLU A 260 -10.49 10.36 -1.93
N SER A 261 -11.19 9.42 -2.56
CA SER A 261 -11.30 9.32 -4.01
C SER A 261 -12.34 10.27 -4.60
N GLY A 262 -13.08 11.03 -3.77
CA GLY A 262 -14.08 12.02 -4.20
C GLY A 262 -15.51 11.65 -3.84
N GLY A 263 -16.33 12.66 -3.55
CA GLY A 263 -17.72 12.50 -3.12
C GLY A 263 -17.87 12.06 -1.66
N VAL A 264 -18.92 11.30 -1.37
CA VAL A 264 -19.29 10.82 -0.02
C VAL A 264 -19.57 9.32 -0.10
N ILE A 265 -19.12 8.57 0.91
CA ILE A 265 -19.42 7.15 1.06
C ILE A 265 -20.92 6.96 1.29
N GLY A 266 -21.52 6.12 0.47
CA GLY A 266 -22.95 5.85 0.45
C GLY A 266 -23.22 4.50 -0.22
N ARG A 267 -24.24 4.45 -1.06
CA ARG A 267 -24.60 3.25 -1.82
C ARG A 267 -24.78 3.59 -3.30
N PHE A 268 -23.83 3.21 -4.15
CA PHE A 268 -23.83 3.50 -5.60
C PHE A 268 -24.05 2.24 -6.41
N GLU A 269 -25.05 2.25 -7.30
CA GLU A 269 -25.40 1.06 -8.08
C GLU A 269 -24.31 0.72 -9.10
N GLY A 270 -24.11 -0.58 -9.31
CA GLY A 270 -23.11 -1.15 -10.21
C GLY A 270 -21.83 -1.57 -9.49
N GLY A 271 -21.29 -2.71 -9.91
CA GLY A 271 -20.11 -3.36 -9.34
C GLY A 271 -20.14 -4.86 -9.67
N MET A 272 -19.07 -5.60 -9.37
CA MET A 272 -18.98 -7.03 -9.71
C MET A 272 -19.40 -7.34 -11.16
N TYR A 273 -18.96 -6.50 -12.11
CA TYR A 273 -19.26 -6.61 -13.54
C TYR A 273 -20.75 -6.50 -13.90
N SER A 274 -21.59 -6.03 -12.98
CA SER A 274 -23.04 -5.91 -13.13
C SER A 274 -23.46 -4.44 -13.05
N THR A 275 -24.35 -4.01 -13.94
CA THR A 275 -24.82 -2.60 -13.98
C THR A 275 -25.93 -2.28 -13.00
N LYS A 276 -26.62 -3.32 -12.50
CA LYS A 276 -27.81 -3.20 -11.66
C LYS A 276 -27.82 -4.23 -10.56
N ASP A 277 -28.64 -3.97 -9.55
CA ASP A 277 -28.98 -4.91 -8.48
C ASP A 277 -27.80 -5.32 -7.58
N VAL A 278 -26.70 -4.55 -7.59
CA VAL A 278 -25.59 -4.63 -6.63
C VAL A 278 -25.01 -3.24 -6.45
N TRP A 279 -24.53 -2.93 -5.24
CA TRP A 279 -24.04 -1.59 -4.92
C TRP A 279 -22.65 -1.61 -4.30
N ARG A 280 -21.85 -0.60 -4.63
CA ARG A 280 -20.52 -0.30 -4.09
C ARG A 280 -20.56 0.95 -3.17
N PRO A 281 -19.54 1.19 -2.33
CA PRO A 281 -19.56 2.26 -1.33
C PRO A 281 -19.33 3.67 -1.87
N SER A 282 -18.68 3.83 -3.02
CA SER A 282 -18.23 5.14 -3.51
C SER A 282 -18.51 5.37 -5.01
N LYS A 283 -18.48 6.64 -5.43
CA LYS A 283 -18.50 6.97 -6.87
C LYS A 283 -17.18 6.56 -7.54
N HIS A 284 -16.08 6.84 -6.85
CA HIS A 284 -14.70 6.64 -7.29
C HIS A 284 -13.96 5.77 -6.29
N SER A 285 -13.23 4.80 -6.83
CA SER A 285 -12.34 3.91 -6.11
C SER A 285 -11.35 3.40 -7.14
N ILE A 286 -10.12 3.11 -6.73
CA ILE A 286 -9.16 2.44 -7.61
C ILE A 286 -9.69 1.09 -8.11
N MET A 287 -10.60 0.45 -7.35
CA MET A 287 -11.27 -0.79 -7.75
C MET A 287 -12.34 -0.57 -8.84
N LYS A 288 -12.65 0.68 -9.18
CA LYS A 288 -13.57 1.05 -10.28
C LYS A 288 -12.85 1.72 -11.44
N THR A 289 -12.08 2.76 -11.15
CA THR A 289 -11.44 3.62 -12.15
C THR A 289 -10.00 3.90 -11.72
N LEU A 290 -9.05 3.54 -12.57
CA LEU A 290 -7.63 3.78 -12.30
C LEU A 290 -7.32 5.27 -12.14
N GLY A 291 -6.31 5.54 -11.31
CA GLY A 291 -5.83 6.89 -11.00
C GLY A 291 -6.44 7.50 -9.75
N TYR A 292 -7.60 7.03 -9.30
CA TYR A 292 -8.13 7.36 -7.97
C TYR A 292 -7.48 6.49 -6.88
N ALA A 293 -7.55 6.94 -5.63
CA ALA A 293 -7.16 6.14 -4.48
C ALA A 293 -8.18 5.02 -4.18
N PHE A 294 -7.85 4.13 -3.25
CA PHE A 294 -8.88 3.34 -2.58
C PHE A 294 -9.86 4.29 -1.88
N ASP A 295 -11.16 3.97 -1.93
CA ASP A 295 -12.08 4.59 -0.99
C ASP A 295 -11.83 4.08 0.44
N GLN A 296 -12.52 4.64 1.43
CA GLN A 296 -12.31 4.30 2.83
C GLN A 296 -12.54 2.83 3.15
N VAL A 297 -13.46 2.17 2.45
CA VAL A 297 -13.78 0.76 2.68
C VAL A 297 -12.64 -0.12 2.17
N GLY A 298 -12.19 0.15 0.93
CA GLY A 298 -11.00 -0.49 0.38
C GLY A 298 -9.76 -0.23 1.23
N ARG A 299 -9.55 1.01 1.67
CA ARG A 299 -8.39 1.41 2.48
C ARG A 299 -8.37 0.75 3.85
N GLU A 300 -9.51 0.61 4.52
CA GLU A 300 -9.59 -0.12 5.80
C GLU A 300 -9.14 -1.58 5.63
N VAL A 301 -9.63 -2.25 4.58
CA VAL A 301 -9.22 -3.62 4.26
C VAL A 301 -7.72 -3.70 3.96
N MET A 302 -7.22 -2.80 3.12
CA MET A 302 -5.79 -2.79 2.77
C MET A 302 -4.90 -2.49 3.98
N THR A 303 -5.32 -1.58 4.86
CA THR A 303 -4.60 -1.25 6.09
C THR A 303 -4.51 -2.49 7.00
N GLN A 304 -5.62 -3.20 7.21
CA GLN A 304 -5.62 -4.46 7.94
C GLN A 304 -4.63 -5.46 7.34
N LYS A 305 -4.66 -5.64 6.01
CA LYS A 305 -3.89 -6.69 5.33
C LYS A 305 -2.40 -6.39 5.31
N ILE A 306 -2.00 -5.13 5.16
CA ILE A 306 -0.60 -4.70 5.25
C ILE A 306 -0.11 -4.86 6.69
N SER A 307 -0.84 -4.35 7.68
CA SER A 307 -0.43 -4.47 9.09
C SER A 307 -0.40 -5.93 9.58
N ALA A 308 -1.24 -6.81 9.03
CA ALA A 308 -1.22 -8.24 9.34
C ALA A 308 0.02 -8.99 8.80
N LYS A 309 0.80 -8.39 7.90
CA LYS A 309 2.03 -9.00 7.34
C LYS A 309 3.25 -8.82 8.26
N VAL A 310 3.10 -8.07 9.34
CA VAL A 310 4.16 -7.75 10.28
C VAL A 310 3.68 -7.91 11.73
N SER A 311 4.61 -7.86 12.68
CA SER A 311 4.27 -7.74 14.11
C SER A 311 4.46 -6.29 14.54
N LEU A 312 3.47 -5.68 15.20
CA LEU A 312 3.64 -4.32 15.74
C LEU A 312 4.75 -4.25 16.79
N VAL A 313 4.97 -5.35 17.53
CA VAL A 313 6.12 -5.49 18.45
C VAL A 313 7.20 -6.28 17.72
N GLN A 314 8.33 -5.63 17.47
CA GLN A 314 9.44 -6.15 16.68
C GLN A 314 10.43 -6.96 17.50
N ASP A 315 10.65 -6.53 18.74
CA ASP A 315 11.44 -7.22 19.74
C ASP A 315 11.06 -6.69 21.14
N HIS A 316 11.46 -7.39 22.19
CA HIS A 316 11.19 -6.96 23.55
C HIS A 316 12.10 -7.65 24.56
N THR A 317 12.13 -7.16 25.80
CA THR A 317 12.80 -7.89 26.90
C THR A 317 12.28 -9.34 26.96
N PRO A 318 13.15 -10.38 27.05
CA PRO A 318 12.68 -11.76 27.09
C PRO A 318 11.68 -12.01 28.22
N ASN A 319 10.60 -12.75 27.93
CA ASN A 319 9.50 -13.00 28.84
C ASN A 319 9.19 -14.49 29.09
N SER A 320 10.08 -15.39 28.66
CA SER A 320 9.96 -16.84 28.89
C SER A 320 10.25 -17.27 30.33
N ALA A 321 10.86 -16.41 31.13
CA ALA A 321 11.15 -16.61 32.54
C ALA A 321 10.86 -15.33 33.34
N PRO A 322 10.69 -15.43 34.68
CA PRO A 322 10.55 -14.26 35.52
C PRO A 322 11.76 -13.33 35.43
N ILE A 323 11.51 -12.02 35.47
CA ILE A 323 12.54 -10.97 35.42
C ILE A 323 12.62 -10.25 36.77
N GLY A 324 13.81 -9.78 37.14
CA GLY A 324 14.00 -8.95 38.33
C GLY A 324 13.40 -7.55 38.16
N ASP A 325 13.05 -6.91 39.27
CA ASP A 325 12.61 -5.50 39.31
C ASP A 325 13.80 -4.51 39.33
N ASP A 326 15.03 -5.01 39.35
CA ASP A 326 16.28 -4.26 39.34
C ASP A 326 16.76 -3.87 37.93
N ARG A 327 15.82 -3.78 36.96
CA ARG A 327 16.14 -3.56 35.54
C ARG A 327 15.22 -2.59 34.80
N THR A 328 15.64 -2.23 33.59
CA THR A 328 14.80 -1.63 32.55
C THR A 328 14.14 -2.73 31.70
N VAL A 329 12.84 -2.59 31.44
CA VAL A 329 12.06 -3.40 30.50
C VAL A 329 11.74 -2.55 29.27
N TRP A 330 11.71 -3.15 28.09
CA TRP A 330 11.56 -2.45 26.82
C TRP A 330 10.75 -3.24 25.79
N VAL A 331 10.17 -2.50 24.84
CA VAL A 331 9.55 -3.02 23.61
C VAL A 331 10.03 -2.20 22.41
N ASP A 332 10.46 -2.88 21.36
CA ASP A 332 10.69 -2.27 20.05
C ASP A 332 9.42 -2.39 19.23
N THR A 333 9.03 -1.32 18.56
CA THR A 333 7.79 -1.24 17.80
C THR A 333 8.07 -1.12 16.31
N LEU A 334 7.03 -1.13 15.48
CA LEU A 334 7.14 -0.55 14.14
C LEU A 334 6.98 0.97 14.19
N HIS A 335 7.33 1.62 13.09
CA HIS A 335 7.40 3.08 12.97
C HIS A 335 6.70 3.54 11.69
N PRO A 336 5.35 3.56 11.64
CA PRO A 336 4.62 4.02 10.45
C PRO A 336 5.03 5.44 10.10
N VAL A 337 5.13 5.74 8.81
CA VAL A 337 5.49 7.09 8.33
C VAL A 337 4.37 8.08 8.62
N GLY A 338 3.12 7.63 8.55
CA GLY A 338 1.91 8.45 8.72
C GLY A 338 1.47 8.68 10.17
N GLY A 339 2.20 8.17 11.17
CA GLY A 339 1.88 8.40 12.58
C GLY A 339 2.51 7.37 13.53
N GLU A 340 2.72 7.78 14.79
CA GLU A 340 3.33 6.93 15.82
C GLU A 340 2.35 5.87 16.36
N LEU A 341 2.92 4.76 16.86
CA LEU A 341 2.18 3.75 17.61
C LEU A 341 2.06 4.13 19.09
N ASP A 342 0.90 3.85 19.69
CA ASP A 342 0.63 4.06 21.10
C ASP A 342 1.19 2.90 21.94
N VAL A 343 1.76 3.19 23.11
CA VAL A 343 2.27 2.15 24.02
C VAL A 343 1.75 2.37 25.42
N VAL A 344 0.88 1.46 25.88
CA VAL A 344 0.30 1.53 27.22
C VAL A 344 0.90 0.46 28.13
N TRP A 345 1.67 0.90 29.13
CA TRP A 345 2.19 0.03 30.19
C TRP A 345 1.20 -0.16 31.34
N ARG A 346 1.10 -1.39 31.86
CA ARG A 346 0.34 -1.70 33.07
C ARG A 346 1.16 -2.55 34.05
N LEU A 347 1.03 -2.23 35.33
CA LEU A 347 1.54 -3.03 36.43
C LEU A 347 0.35 -3.55 37.25
N ASP A 348 0.23 -4.86 37.42
CA ASP A 348 -0.89 -5.54 38.08
C ASP A 348 -2.26 -5.06 37.56
N GLY A 349 -2.34 -4.88 36.24
CA GLY A 349 -3.53 -4.39 35.54
C GLY A 349 -3.77 -2.87 35.63
N ARG A 350 -2.94 -2.11 36.36
CA ARG A 350 -3.09 -0.65 36.53
C ARG A 350 -2.18 0.11 35.56
N PRO A 351 -2.69 1.12 34.81
CA PRO A 351 -1.87 1.96 33.92
C PRO A 351 -0.72 2.67 34.64
N LEU A 352 0.50 2.58 34.09
CA LEU A 352 1.66 3.36 34.52
C LEU A 352 1.68 4.73 33.82
N ARG A 353 0.79 5.65 34.21
CA ARG A 353 0.64 6.96 33.52
C ARG A 353 1.91 7.81 33.49
N ALA A 354 2.81 7.64 34.45
CA ALA A 354 4.05 8.40 34.56
C ALA A 354 5.07 8.10 33.43
N VAL A 355 4.92 6.96 32.73
CA VAL A 355 5.81 6.61 31.61
C VAL A 355 5.23 6.98 30.24
N GLY A 356 3.99 7.49 30.17
CA GLY A 356 3.36 7.88 28.89
C GLY A 356 3.44 6.77 27.84
N ASP A 357 3.81 7.15 26.60
CA ASP A 357 4.05 6.26 25.46
C ASP A 357 5.52 5.78 25.35
N ALA A 358 6.29 5.86 26.44
CA ALA A 358 7.69 5.46 26.41
C ALA A 358 7.85 3.99 25.99
N ARG A 359 8.88 3.72 25.19
CA ARG A 359 9.25 2.35 24.76
C ARG A 359 9.95 1.55 25.87
N THR A 360 10.29 2.20 26.98
CA THR A 360 10.98 1.55 28.12
C THR A 360 10.39 1.94 29.47
N VAL A 361 10.47 1.02 30.43
CA VAL A 361 10.09 1.23 31.84
C VAL A 361 11.25 0.79 32.74
N ASP A 362 11.73 1.70 33.56
CA ASP A 362 12.73 1.44 34.59
C ASP A 362 12.04 0.97 35.89
N LEU A 363 12.03 -0.35 36.14
CA LEU A 363 11.29 -0.96 37.25
C LEU A 363 11.79 -0.51 38.63
N ARG A 364 13.07 -0.14 38.73
CA ARG A 364 13.68 0.38 39.97
C ARG A 364 13.00 1.65 40.48
N ARG A 365 12.37 2.41 39.58
CA ARG A 365 11.64 3.63 39.92
C ARG A 365 10.23 3.37 40.45
N LEU A 366 9.72 2.16 40.27
CA LEU A 366 8.37 1.77 40.67
C LEU A 366 8.29 1.32 42.14
N GLN A 367 9.43 0.99 42.77
CA GLN A 367 9.52 0.58 44.18
C GLN A 367 8.52 -0.54 44.53
N LEU A 368 8.62 -1.66 43.82
CA LEU A 368 7.65 -2.75 43.94
C LEU A 368 7.69 -3.39 45.34
N PRO A 369 6.54 -3.74 45.93
CA PRO A 369 6.49 -4.60 47.11
C PRO A 369 7.17 -5.95 46.83
N ARG A 370 7.70 -6.61 47.88
CA ARG A 370 8.27 -7.94 47.71
C ARG A 370 7.22 -8.93 47.19
N GLY A 371 7.52 -9.63 46.11
CA GLY A 371 6.69 -10.67 45.54
C GLY A 371 6.74 -10.70 44.01
N ALA A 372 5.72 -11.32 43.43
CA ALA A 372 5.54 -11.41 41.98
C ALA A 372 4.47 -10.41 41.51
N HIS A 373 4.78 -9.73 40.40
CA HIS A 373 3.94 -8.73 39.76
C HIS A 373 3.76 -9.06 38.27
N SER A 374 2.68 -8.57 37.68
CA SER A 374 2.42 -8.67 36.25
C SER A 374 2.68 -7.32 35.59
N LEU A 375 3.65 -7.27 34.68
CA LEU A 375 3.88 -6.11 33.82
C LEU A 375 3.37 -6.43 32.42
N THR A 376 2.65 -5.50 31.80
CA THR A 376 2.21 -5.64 30.41
C THR A 376 2.47 -4.36 29.61
N ALA A 377 2.85 -4.50 28.35
CA ALA A 377 2.88 -3.41 27.37
C ALA A 377 1.89 -3.73 26.25
N THR A 378 0.94 -2.84 26.01
CA THR A 378 0.00 -2.94 24.88
C THR A 378 0.37 -1.90 23.84
N VAL A 379 0.81 -2.35 22.67
CA VAL A 379 1.14 -1.54 21.50
C VAL A 379 -0.07 -1.51 20.57
N THR A 380 -0.51 -0.32 20.19
CA THR A 380 -1.70 -0.13 19.34
C THR A 380 -1.38 0.82 18.20
N ASP A 381 -1.87 0.51 17.01
CA ASP A 381 -1.91 1.44 15.88
C ASP A 381 -3.19 2.28 15.97
N PRO A 382 -3.09 3.60 16.25
CA PRO A 382 -4.26 4.44 16.42
C PRO A 382 -4.93 4.84 15.09
N THR A 383 -4.36 4.47 13.93
CA THR A 383 -4.72 4.95 12.59
C THR A 383 -6.23 5.21 12.40
N PRO A 384 -6.63 6.36 11.84
CA PRO A 384 -8.03 6.62 11.52
C PRO A 384 -8.54 5.78 10.35
N PHE A 385 -7.66 5.06 9.63
CA PHE A 385 -8.02 4.26 8.46
C PHE A 385 -8.84 3.01 8.80
N VAL A 386 -8.86 2.61 10.07
CA VAL A 386 -9.63 1.46 10.56
C VAL A 386 -10.66 1.91 11.59
N ARG A 387 -11.94 1.62 11.35
CA ARG A 387 -13.07 1.85 12.27
C ARG A 387 -13.63 0.56 12.85
N ASP A 388 -13.39 -0.60 12.25
CA ASP A 388 -13.90 -1.87 12.76
C ASP A 388 -13.19 -2.26 14.08
N PRO A 389 -13.93 -2.39 15.21
CA PRO A 389 -13.34 -2.77 16.49
C PRO A 389 -12.71 -4.17 16.49
N ALA A 390 -13.21 -5.10 15.69
CA ALA A 390 -12.64 -6.44 15.58
C ALA A 390 -11.27 -6.40 14.87
N ILE A 391 -11.12 -5.54 13.86
CA ILE A 391 -9.83 -5.28 13.22
C ILE A 391 -8.90 -4.56 14.19
N ARG A 392 -9.37 -3.51 14.88
CA ARG A 392 -8.56 -2.78 15.88
C ARG A 392 -8.04 -3.69 16.99
N ALA A 393 -8.88 -4.58 17.51
CA ALA A 393 -8.50 -5.53 18.56
C ALA A 393 -7.66 -6.71 18.04
N SER A 394 -7.53 -6.87 16.71
CA SER A 394 -6.75 -7.96 16.13
C SER A 394 -5.25 -7.73 16.29
N ALA A 395 -4.48 -8.81 16.14
CA ALA A 395 -3.03 -8.81 16.12
C ALA A 395 -2.38 -7.90 15.05
N ALA A 396 -3.15 -7.45 14.05
CA ALA A 396 -2.67 -6.50 13.05
C ALA A 396 -2.51 -5.08 13.63
N LEU A 397 -3.44 -4.66 14.50
CA LEU A 397 -3.51 -3.29 15.02
C LEU A 397 -3.29 -3.18 16.54
N THR A 398 -3.34 -4.30 17.29
CA THR A 398 -3.05 -4.32 18.74
C THR A 398 -2.22 -5.55 19.11
N ARG A 399 -1.15 -5.36 19.89
CA ARG A 399 -0.34 -6.43 20.46
C ARG A 399 -0.06 -6.17 21.93
N THR A 400 -0.15 -7.21 22.76
CA THR A 400 0.22 -7.12 24.18
C THR A 400 1.34 -8.10 24.48
N VAL A 401 2.40 -7.62 25.13
CA VAL A 401 3.46 -8.44 25.72
C VAL A 401 3.32 -8.38 27.23
N SER A 402 3.55 -9.51 27.89
CA SER A 402 3.46 -9.64 29.34
C SER A 402 4.74 -10.23 29.92
N TRP A 403 5.14 -9.75 31.10
CA TRP A 403 6.26 -10.25 31.89
C TRP A 403 5.80 -10.56 33.30
N ARG A 404 6.34 -11.64 33.88
CA ARG A 404 6.29 -11.89 35.32
C ARG A 404 7.50 -11.21 35.95
N VAL A 405 7.27 -10.14 36.68
CA VAL A 405 8.32 -9.48 37.48
C VAL A 405 8.35 -10.17 38.84
N ASP A 406 9.53 -10.55 39.32
CA ASP A 406 9.71 -11.21 40.61
C ASP A 406 10.86 -10.52 41.35
N THR A 407 10.55 -9.84 42.45
CA THR A 407 11.54 -9.07 43.24
C THR A 407 12.63 -9.93 43.88
N GLU A 408 12.47 -11.27 43.87
CA GLU A 408 13.50 -12.20 44.35
C GLU A 408 14.49 -12.59 43.25
N VAL A 409 14.20 -12.26 41.99
CA VAL A 409 15.09 -12.50 40.86
C VAL A 409 16.05 -11.33 40.71
N THR A 410 17.35 -11.62 40.66
CA THR A 410 18.38 -10.61 40.37
C THR A 410 18.71 -10.61 38.89
N THR A 411 18.75 -9.43 38.27
CA THR A 411 19.07 -9.32 36.86
C THR A 411 20.58 -9.51 36.63
N PRO A 412 20.98 -10.45 35.75
CA PRO A 412 22.38 -10.56 35.31
C PRO A 412 22.85 -9.26 34.68
N ARG A 413 24.04 -8.78 35.09
CA ARG A 413 24.63 -7.55 34.55
C ARG A 413 25.61 -7.90 33.44
N GLU A 414 25.19 -7.63 32.21
CA GLU A 414 26.05 -7.74 31.05
C GLU A 414 26.34 -6.34 30.48
N PRO A 415 27.61 -6.02 30.17
CA PRO A 415 27.93 -4.75 29.56
C PRO A 415 27.41 -4.71 28.12
N VAL A 416 26.41 -3.87 27.87
CA VAL A 416 25.91 -3.58 26.52
C VAL A 416 26.43 -2.20 26.10
N ALA A 417 27.17 -2.18 24.99
CA ALA A 417 27.66 -0.95 24.39
C ALA A 417 26.51 -0.16 23.76
N ALA A 418 26.57 1.16 23.85
CA ALA A 418 25.57 2.04 23.26
C ALA A 418 25.71 2.08 21.73
N ALA A 419 24.72 1.55 21.01
CA ALA A 419 24.65 1.61 19.56
C ALA A 419 23.21 1.79 19.07
N PHE A 420 23.05 2.23 17.82
CA PHE A 420 21.76 2.19 17.14
C PHE A 420 21.51 0.77 16.62
N THR A 421 20.28 0.29 16.72
CA THR A 421 19.86 -1.08 16.34
C THR A 421 18.88 -1.11 15.18
N GLY A 422 18.19 0.00 14.91
CA GLY A 422 17.28 0.19 13.79
C GLY A 422 17.04 1.68 13.57
N HIS A 423 16.84 2.11 12.33
CA HIS A 423 16.57 3.51 12.02
C HIS A 423 15.94 3.69 10.64
N THR A 424 15.30 4.83 10.40
CA THR A 424 14.91 5.25 9.04
C THR A 424 16.16 5.33 8.16
N ASP A 425 16.06 4.90 6.90
CA ASP A 425 17.19 4.92 5.97
C ASP A 425 17.81 6.34 5.89
N THR A 426 19.13 6.40 5.99
CA THR A 426 19.91 7.64 5.94
C THR A 426 20.37 7.99 4.53
N ALA A 427 20.26 7.06 3.57
CA ALA A 427 20.71 7.26 2.20
C ALA A 427 19.74 8.09 1.36
N ALA A 428 18.43 7.99 1.62
CA ALA A 428 17.40 8.76 0.94
C ALA A 428 16.90 9.93 1.80
N PRO A 429 16.52 11.07 1.18
CA PRO A 429 15.81 12.13 1.88
C PRO A 429 14.49 11.63 2.49
N VAL A 430 14.15 12.17 3.66
CA VAL A 430 12.85 11.92 4.31
C VAL A 430 11.94 13.13 4.14
N GLY A 431 10.64 12.90 3.90
CA GLY A 431 9.67 13.98 3.73
C GLY A 431 9.39 14.72 5.04
N SER A 432 9.09 16.01 4.94
CA SER A 432 8.81 16.92 6.06
C SER A 432 7.58 16.59 6.91
N ALA A 433 6.72 15.67 6.46
CA ALA A 433 5.56 15.17 7.21
C ALA A 433 5.75 13.73 7.71
N SER A 434 6.96 13.18 7.60
CA SER A 434 7.26 11.79 7.98
C SER A 434 7.62 11.67 9.47
N VAL A 435 7.33 10.51 10.04
CA VAL A 435 7.98 10.06 11.28
C VAL A 435 9.37 9.48 10.96
N VAL A 436 10.42 9.97 11.63
CA VAL A 436 11.79 9.45 11.55
C VAL A 436 12.14 8.73 12.84
N TYR A 437 12.70 7.52 12.76
CA TYR A 437 13.00 6.72 13.96
C TYR A 437 14.48 6.35 14.12
N ALA A 438 14.90 6.12 15.36
CA ALA A 438 16.24 5.68 15.75
C ALA A 438 16.24 4.83 17.04
N ASP A 439 16.19 3.52 16.89
CA ASP A 439 16.25 2.54 17.99
C ASP A 439 17.68 2.33 18.49
N THR A 440 17.82 1.96 19.76
CA THR A 440 19.13 1.72 20.36
C THR A 440 19.19 0.39 21.08
N THR A 441 20.40 -0.08 21.35
CA THR A 441 20.67 -1.19 22.26
C THR A 441 19.98 -1.06 23.62
N HIS A 442 19.66 -2.20 24.24
CA HIS A 442 18.86 -2.27 25.46
C HIS A 442 19.61 -2.87 26.68
N PRO A 443 20.54 -2.12 27.31
CA PRO A 443 21.15 -2.57 28.56
C PRO A 443 20.09 -2.71 29.68
N ALA A 444 20.24 -3.73 30.52
CA ALA A 444 19.31 -3.97 31.61
C ALA A 444 19.38 -2.90 32.72
N ASP A 445 20.49 -2.16 32.84
CA ASP A 445 20.74 -1.22 33.94
C ASP A 445 20.37 0.23 33.61
N ARG A 446 19.99 0.57 32.37
CA ARG A 446 19.68 1.95 31.97
C ARG A 446 18.85 2.00 30.69
N THR A 447 18.29 3.17 30.42
CA THR A 447 17.75 3.51 29.09
C THR A 447 18.73 4.45 28.41
N HIS A 448 19.18 4.10 27.20
CA HIS A 448 19.87 5.06 26.34
C HIS A 448 18.86 6.06 25.84
N SER A 449 19.11 7.37 25.93
CA SER A 449 18.22 8.37 25.33
C SER A 449 18.75 8.92 24.02
N VAL A 450 17.86 9.23 23.08
CA VAL A 450 18.21 9.85 21.80
C VAL A 450 17.94 11.35 21.88
N ARG A 451 18.92 12.13 21.43
CA ARG A 451 18.84 13.58 21.31
C ARG A 451 18.75 13.96 19.85
N TRP A 452 17.65 14.59 19.48
CA TRP A 452 17.40 15.08 18.14
C TRP A 452 17.92 16.51 18.00
N THR A 453 18.54 16.82 16.86
CA THR A 453 18.80 18.20 16.45
C THR A 453 18.38 18.41 15.00
N LEU A 454 17.81 19.57 14.71
CA LEU A 454 17.42 20.01 13.38
C LEU A 454 18.19 21.30 13.07
N ASP A 455 18.94 21.30 11.97
CA ASP A 455 19.86 22.38 11.58
C ASP A 455 20.80 22.80 12.73
N GLY A 456 21.28 21.80 13.48
CA GLY A 456 22.15 21.97 14.65
C GLY A 456 21.45 22.48 15.92
N ARG A 457 20.14 22.74 15.89
CA ARG A 457 19.36 23.17 17.05
C ARG A 457 18.66 21.97 17.72
N PRO A 458 18.74 21.82 19.05
CA PRO A 458 18.03 20.75 19.74
C PRO A 458 16.52 20.79 19.50
N VAL A 459 15.94 19.63 19.18
CA VAL A 459 14.49 19.45 19.06
C VAL A 459 14.01 18.67 20.28
N PRO A 460 13.16 19.26 21.14
CA PRO A 460 12.53 18.54 22.22
C PRO A 460 11.60 17.46 21.67
N ASN A 461 11.69 16.25 22.21
CA ASN A 461 10.78 15.16 21.87
C ASN A 461 10.34 14.41 23.14
N PRO A 462 9.48 15.04 23.96
CA PRO A 462 9.11 14.50 25.26
C PRO A 462 8.12 13.33 25.11
N GLY A 463 8.40 12.20 25.74
CA GLY A 463 7.46 11.06 25.82
C GLY A 463 7.76 9.92 24.85
N ASN A 464 8.39 10.21 23.72
CA ASN A 464 8.94 9.23 22.79
C ASN A 464 10.28 9.77 22.28
N ASP A 465 11.40 9.15 22.65
CA ASP A 465 12.71 9.59 22.17
C ASP A 465 13.17 8.84 20.92
N ARG A 466 12.46 7.76 20.54
CA ARG A 466 12.79 6.91 19.39
C ARG A 466 12.25 7.44 18.08
N ASP A 467 11.05 8.02 18.10
CA ASP A 467 10.33 8.49 16.91
C ASP A 467 10.21 10.00 16.95
N LEU A 468 10.53 10.69 15.85
CA LEU A 468 10.34 12.12 15.70
C LEU A 468 9.36 12.41 14.56
N ASP A 469 8.16 12.87 14.90
CA ASP A 469 7.19 13.42 13.94
C ASP A 469 7.65 14.79 13.40
N LEU A 470 8.14 14.79 12.15
CA LEU A 470 8.55 16.03 11.47
C LEU A 470 7.36 16.93 11.12
N GLY A 471 6.18 16.36 10.89
CA GLY A 471 4.97 17.10 10.56
C GLY A 471 4.54 18.04 11.70
N ALA A 472 4.77 17.62 12.94
CA ALA A 472 4.55 18.45 14.13
C ALA A 472 5.46 19.69 14.19
N LEU A 473 6.64 19.64 13.54
CA LEU A 473 7.63 20.73 13.56
C LEU A 473 7.30 21.87 12.58
N ARG A 474 6.44 21.62 11.58
CA ARG A 474 6.01 22.61 10.57
C ARG A 474 7.19 23.34 9.92
N LEU A 475 8.07 22.56 9.30
CA LEU A 475 9.30 23.06 8.69
C LEU A 475 9.01 24.09 7.58
N SER A 476 9.92 25.05 7.44
CA SER A 476 9.91 25.95 6.28
C SER A 476 10.28 25.17 5.01
N PRO A 477 9.80 25.58 3.82
CA PRO A 477 10.23 24.92 2.59
C PRO A 477 11.75 24.98 2.38
N GLY A 478 12.34 23.87 1.97
CA GLY A 478 13.77 23.73 1.70
C GLY A 478 14.35 22.41 2.23
N THR A 479 15.66 22.30 2.20
CA THR A 479 16.40 21.15 2.73
C THR A 479 16.88 21.44 4.16
N HIS A 480 16.64 20.51 5.08
CA HIS A 480 17.09 20.58 6.47
C HIS A 480 18.01 19.40 6.83
N SER A 481 18.88 19.59 7.83
CA SER A 481 19.72 18.53 8.38
C SER A 481 19.17 18.05 9.72
N LEU A 482 18.76 16.78 9.79
CA LEU A 482 18.32 16.14 11.02
C LEU A 482 19.41 15.22 11.53
N THR A 483 19.67 15.24 12.84
CA THR A 483 20.57 14.27 13.47
C THR A 483 19.98 13.69 14.75
N ALA A 484 20.27 12.41 14.98
CA ALA A 484 19.97 11.70 16.22
C ALA A 484 21.29 11.30 16.88
N ARG A 485 21.45 11.56 18.17
CA ARG A 485 22.64 11.17 18.93
C ARG A 485 22.26 10.44 20.21
N ILE A 486 22.95 9.32 20.49
CA ILE A 486 22.79 8.64 21.78
C ILE A 486 23.46 9.48 22.87
N ALA A 487 22.68 9.93 23.85
CA ALA A 487 23.14 10.80 24.92
C ALA A 487 24.34 10.20 25.67
N GLY A 488 25.35 11.03 25.92
CA GLY A 488 26.58 10.62 26.61
C GLY A 488 27.60 9.88 25.73
N THR A 489 27.33 9.71 24.43
CA THR A 489 28.24 9.02 23.48
C THR A 489 28.60 9.92 22.30
N LYS A 490 29.46 9.46 21.38
CA LYS A 490 29.69 10.11 20.06
C LYS A 490 28.88 9.47 18.92
N THR A 491 28.08 8.44 19.21
CA THR A 491 27.31 7.69 18.22
C THR A 491 26.14 8.55 17.71
N SER A 492 26.10 8.82 16.40
CA SER A 492 25.08 9.65 15.77
C SER A 492 24.65 9.14 14.39
N LEU A 493 23.41 9.43 14.02
CA LEU A 493 22.83 9.29 12.68
C LEU A 493 22.51 10.68 12.12
N ALA A 494 22.45 10.79 10.80
CA ALA A 494 22.11 12.02 10.10
C ALA A 494 21.21 11.72 8.89
N TRP A 495 20.22 12.59 8.66
CA TRP A 495 19.32 12.54 7.53
C TRP A 495 19.23 13.91 6.87
N THR A 496 18.99 13.87 5.56
CA THR A 496 18.47 15.00 4.80
C THR A 496 16.96 14.99 4.93
N VAL A 497 16.37 16.07 5.44
CA VAL A 497 14.91 16.26 5.42
C VAL A 497 14.58 17.15 4.24
N ASP A 498 13.75 16.63 3.36
CA ASP A 498 13.18 17.38 2.25
C ASP A 498 11.83 17.98 2.68
N ALA A 499 11.80 19.31 2.80
CA ALA A 499 10.59 20.09 3.05
C ALA A 499 10.17 20.94 1.84
N ALA A 500 10.79 20.75 0.67
CA ALA A 500 10.46 21.45 -0.56
C ALA A 500 9.63 20.54 -1.48
N PRO A 501 8.29 20.64 -1.49
CA PRO A 501 7.51 19.80 -2.38
C PRO A 501 7.82 20.11 -3.85
N ALA A 502 7.83 19.07 -4.69
CA ALA A 502 8.04 19.23 -6.12
C ALA A 502 7.15 20.33 -6.74
N ALA A 503 7.72 21.12 -7.66
CA ALA A 503 7.03 22.19 -8.34
C ALA A 503 6.23 21.68 -9.56
N GLY A 504 4.90 21.67 -9.45
CA GLY A 504 4.00 21.41 -10.57
C GLY A 504 3.73 22.64 -11.45
N ALA A 505 3.65 22.40 -12.77
CA ALA A 505 3.25 23.35 -13.81
C ALA A 505 2.28 22.70 -14.82
N TYR A 506 1.52 23.52 -15.54
CA TYR A 506 0.61 23.06 -16.59
C TYR A 506 0.85 23.82 -17.91
N THR A 507 0.53 23.17 -19.02
CA THR A 507 0.37 23.79 -20.34
C THR A 507 -1.00 23.41 -20.89
N LEU A 508 -1.74 24.39 -21.44
CA LEU A 508 -3.06 24.16 -22.02
C LEU A 508 -3.01 24.35 -23.54
N SER A 509 -3.95 23.74 -24.26
CA SER A 509 -4.23 24.13 -25.65
C SER A 509 -4.66 25.60 -25.73
N GLU A 510 -4.54 26.20 -26.92
CA GLU A 510 -4.89 27.59 -27.15
C GLU A 510 -6.37 27.88 -26.77
N PRO A 511 -6.63 28.83 -25.84
CA PRO A 511 -7.98 29.25 -25.49
C PRO A 511 -8.50 30.30 -26.47
N LEU A 512 -9.82 30.43 -26.58
CA LEU A 512 -10.43 31.59 -27.26
C LEU A 512 -10.12 32.91 -26.55
N ARG A 513 -10.11 32.85 -25.21
CA ARG A 513 -9.94 34.03 -24.36
C ARG A 513 -9.37 33.63 -23.00
N ILE A 514 -8.46 34.47 -22.51
CA ILE A 514 -7.95 34.39 -21.14
C ILE A 514 -8.55 35.53 -20.33
N VAL A 515 -9.13 35.22 -19.17
CA VAL A 515 -9.77 36.18 -18.28
C VAL A 515 -9.04 36.21 -16.94
N HIS A 516 -8.58 37.41 -16.57
CA HIS A 516 -7.93 37.67 -15.29
C HIS A 516 -8.90 38.45 -14.39
N ARG A 517 -9.23 37.90 -13.22
CA ARG A 517 -10.01 38.59 -12.19
C ARG A 517 -9.22 38.61 -10.89
N PRO A 518 -9.07 39.77 -10.20
CA PRO A 518 -8.38 39.84 -8.93
C PRO A 518 -8.92 38.82 -7.92
N GLY A 519 -8.02 38.10 -7.25
CA GLY A 519 -8.37 37.10 -6.22
C GLY A 519 -9.03 35.81 -6.74
N ARG A 520 -9.06 35.58 -8.06
CA ARG A 520 -9.59 34.36 -8.67
C ARG A 520 -8.49 33.66 -9.49
N PRO A 521 -8.54 32.32 -9.62
CA PRO A 521 -7.68 31.63 -10.58
C PRO A 521 -7.90 32.17 -12.01
N VAL A 522 -6.86 32.11 -12.84
CA VAL A 522 -6.94 32.50 -14.26
C VAL A 522 -7.99 31.63 -14.95
N GLU A 523 -8.85 32.24 -15.74
CA GLU A 523 -9.89 31.54 -16.51
C GLU A 523 -9.51 31.47 -17.98
N TYR A 524 -9.64 30.28 -18.54
CA TYR A 524 -9.42 29.96 -19.95
C TYR A 524 -10.75 29.54 -20.57
N VAL A 525 -11.19 30.27 -21.59
CA VAL A 525 -12.46 30.03 -22.29
C VAL A 525 -12.20 29.28 -23.58
N TYR A 526 -12.97 28.22 -23.84
CA TYR A 526 -12.84 27.34 -25.00
C TYR A 526 -14.17 27.19 -25.75
N ASP A 527 -14.09 27.15 -27.08
CA ASP A 527 -15.18 26.69 -27.94
C ASP A 527 -14.93 25.22 -28.30
N GLY A 528 -15.32 24.34 -27.37
CA GLY A 528 -15.13 22.89 -27.46
C GLY A 528 -14.07 22.33 -26.51
N PRO A 529 -13.53 21.13 -26.81
CA PRO A 529 -12.53 20.45 -26.00
C PRO A 529 -11.25 21.27 -25.78
N PHE A 530 -10.58 21.03 -24.66
CA PHE A 530 -9.23 21.55 -24.42
C PHE A 530 -8.31 20.43 -23.97
N THR A 531 -7.00 20.66 -24.01
CA THR A 531 -6.00 19.71 -23.52
C THR A 531 -5.14 20.32 -22.42
N MET A 532 -4.65 19.49 -21.52
CA MET A 532 -3.79 19.87 -20.40
C MET A 532 -2.59 18.91 -20.31
N LYS A 533 -1.38 19.46 -20.39
CA LYS A 533 -0.16 18.77 -19.99
C LYS A 533 0.22 19.19 -18.58
N LEU A 534 0.38 18.24 -17.66
CA LEU A 534 1.01 18.48 -16.38
C LEU A 534 2.47 18.09 -16.45
N THR A 535 3.33 18.91 -15.84
CA THR A 535 4.75 18.64 -15.69
C THR A 535 5.13 18.97 -14.26
N ALA A 536 6.13 18.26 -13.75
CA ALA A 536 6.66 18.52 -12.43
C ALA A 536 8.19 18.52 -12.47
N ARG A 537 8.79 19.29 -11.57
CA ARG A 537 10.24 19.29 -11.33
C ARG A 537 10.46 19.29 -9.83
N ASP A 538 11.41 18.49 -9.39
CA ASP A 538 11.79 18.41 -8.00
C ASP A 538 13.25 18.84 -7.81
N ASP A 539 13.60 19.22 -6.60
CA ASP A 539 15.00 19.53 -6.25
C ASP A 539 15.77 18.31 -5.75
N GLN A 540 15.07 17.18 -5.53
CA GLN A 540 15.63 15.86 -5.25
C GLN A 540 15.48 14.90 -6.44
N ASP A 541 16.27 13.84 -6.42
CA ASP A 541 16.13 12.73 -7.36
C ASP A 541 14.87 11.90 -7.06
N GLY A 542 14.21 11.42 -8.11
CA GLY A 542 13.05 10.52 -8.01
C GLY A 542 11.91 10.92 -8.95
N SER A 543 10.96 9.99 -9.15
CA SER A 543 9.77 10.28 -9.96
C SER A 543 8.74 11.07 -9.15
N VAL A 544 8.22 12.14 -9.72
CA VAL A 544 7.13 12.94 -9.14
C VAL A 544 5.78 12.47 -9.69
N VAL A 545 4.83 12.23 -8.80
CA VAL A 545 3.44 11.92 -9.16
C VAL A 545 2.64 13.22 -9.25
N SER A 546 2.13 13.53 -10.44
CA SER A 546 1.19 14.64 -10.63
C SER A 546 -0.24 14.16 -10.44
N GLN A 547 -1.07 14.95 -9.76
CA GLN A 547 -2.50 14.66 -9.60
C GLN A 547 -3.32 15.88 -10.01
N PHE A 548 -4.54 15.64 -10.48
CA PHE A 548 -5.53 16.69 -10.74
C PHE A 548 -6.91 16.28 -10.23
N ARG A 549 -7.80 17.26 -10.09
CA ARG A 549 -9.23 17.02 -9.85
C ARG A 549 -10.07 18.10 -10.50
N VAL A 550 -11.32 17.75 -10.80
CA VAL A 550 -12.30 18.64 -11.42
C VAL A 550 -13.38 18.94 -10.40
N ASP A 551 -13.65 20.22 -10.15
CA ASP A 551 -14.71 20.70 -9.24
C ASP A 551 -14.64 20.10 -7.82
N GLY A 552 -13.43 19.77 -7.36
CA GLY A 552 -13.19 19.16 -6.06
C GLY A 552 -13.51 17.66 -5.98
N ASP A 553 -13.90 17.01 -7.08
CA ASP A 553 -14.32 15.60 -7.12
C ASP A 553 -13.15 14.62 -7.24
N GLY A 554 -12.41 14.45 -6.13
CA GLY A 554 -11.41 13.39 -5.99
C GLY A 554 -10.11 13.61 -6.75
N TRP A 555 -8.97 13.33 -6.12
CA TRP A 555 -7.68 13.41 -6.79
C TRP A 555 -7.46 12.22 -7.71
N GLN A 556 -7.18 12.50 -8.97
CA GLN A 556 -6.79 11.51 -9.97
C GLN A 556 -5.32 11.69 -10.33
N THR A 557 -4.56 10.60 -10.33
CA THR A 557 -3.19 10.58 -10.83
C THR A 557 -3.17 10.85 -12.33
N TYR A 558 -2.34 11.80 -12.73
CA TYR A 558 -2.15 12.20 -14.12
C TYR A 558 -1.26 11.18 -14.85
N TYR A 559 -1.68 10.76 -16.03
CA TYR A 559 -1.02 9.70 -16.81
C TYR A 559 -0.87 10.06 -18.30
N GLY A 560 -1.01 11.34 -18.67
CA GLY A 560 -1.04 11.75 -20.07
C GLY A 560 -2.39 11.48 -20.72
N TRP A 561 -2.46 10.86 -21.90
CA TRP A 561 -3.72 10.60 -22.60
C TRP A 561 -3.69 9.37 -23.51
N PRO A 562 -4.77 8.57 -23.52
CA PRO A 562 -5.29 7.75 -22.41
C PRO A 562 -4.34 6.59 -22.05
N THR A 563 -3.31 6.35 -22.88
CA THR A 563 -2.25 5.35 -22.74
C THR A 563 -0.88 5.87 -23.22
N ASP A 564 -0.77 7.13 -23.65
CA ASP A 564 0.49 7.83 -23.96
C ASP A 564 0.80 8.84 -22.84
N ALA A 565 1.91 8.62 -22.13
CA ALA A 565 2.30 9.45 -20.99
C ALA A 565 2.74 10.88 -21.39
N ASP A 566 3.13 11.08 -22.66
CA ASP A 566 3.61 12.36 -23.17
C ASP A 566 2.49 13.21 -23.79
N ALA A 567 1.39 12.57 -24.20
CA ALA A 567 0.23 13.24 -24.76
C ALA A 567 -0.53 14.07 -23.69
N PRO A 568 -0.99 15.28 -24.02
CA PRO A 568 -1.75 16.10 -23.08
C PRO A 568 -3.15 15.49 -22.85
N TYR A 569 -3.61 15.51 -21.60
CA TYR A 569 -4.91 15.01 -21.18
C TYR A 569 -6.02 15.84 -21.81
N ARG A 570 -6.95 15.19 -22.52
CA ARG A 570 -8.03 15.87 -23.24
C ARG A 570 -9.29 15.94 -22.39
N PHE A 571 -9.81 17.15 -22.21
CA PHE A 571 -11.08 17.41 -21.54
C PHE A 571 -12.18 17.72 -22.54
N THR A 572 -13.37 17.20 -22.28
CA THR A 572 -14.57 17.37 -23.12
C THR A 572 -15.82 17.47 -22.24
N PRO A 573 -16.88 18.17 -22.69
CA PRO A 573 -18.14 18.25 -21.95
C PRO A 573 -18.81 16.88 -21.77
N GLY A 574 -18.64 15.93 -22.69
CA GLY A 574 -19.31 14.63 -22.68
C GLY A 574 -18.42 13.44 -22.35
N GLY A 575 -17.11 13.65 -22.18
CA GLY A 575 -16.13 12.55 -22.19
C GLY A 575 -15.82 12.05 -23.60
N THR A 576 -14.66 11.43 -23.77
CA THR A 576 -14.22 10.78 -25.02
C THR A 576 -14.26 9.27 -24.83
N VAL A 577 -14.98 8.56 -25.70
CA VAL A 577 -15.04 7.09 -25.66
C VAL A 577 -13.80 6.53 -26.36
N ILE A 578 -13.00 5.74 -25.64
CA ILE A 578 -11.80 5.06 -26.16
C ILE A 578 -11.81 3.64 -25.62
N ASP A 579 -11.67 2.65 -26.50
CA ASP A 579 -11.70 1.22 -26.17
C ASP A 579 -12.86 0.80 -25.25
N GLY A 580 -14.03 1.42 -25.44
CA GLY A 580 -15.22 1.11 -24.66
C GLY A 580 -15.28 1.71 -23.24
N LEU A 581 -14.35 2.60 -22.89
CA LEU A 581 -14.35 3.42 -21.66
C LEU A 581 -14.44 4.90 -21.98
N VAL A 582 -14.82 5.71 -21.00
CA VAL A 582 -14.94 7.17 -21.14
C VAL A 582 -13.82 7.86 -20.36
N TYR A 583 -13.07 8.72 -21.06
CA TYR A 583 -11.98 9.52 -20.50
C TYR A 583 -12.26 11.00 -20.64
N GLY A 584 -11.66 11.83 -19.80
CA GLY A 584 -11.65 13.27 -20.05
C GLY A 584 -13.00 13.97 -19.96
N LYS A 585 -13.97 13.40 -19.24
CA LYS A 585 -15.26 14.04 -18.97
C LYS A 585 -15.06 15.17 -17.95
N LEU A 586 -15.59 16.36 -18.26
CA LEU A 586 -15.68 17.47 -17.32
C LEU A 586 -16.96 17.42 -16.49
N GLY A 587 -16.91 18.00 -15.29
CA GLY A 587 -18.04 18.08 -14.39
C GLY A 587 -18.38 16.71 -13.81
N ARG A 588 -19.57 16.20 -14.14
CA ARG A 588 -20.05 14.93 -13.57
C ARG A 588 -19.29 13.76 -14.18
N THR A 589 -18.73 12.93 -13.31
CA THR A 589 -17.94 11.78 -13.74
C THR A 589 -18.74 10.82 -14.61
N ARG A 590 -18.08 10.31 -15.65
CA ARG A 590 -18.57 9.31 -16.60
C ARG A 590 -17.41 8.37 -16.91
N ALA A 591 -17.48 7.12 -16.46
CA ALA A 591 -16.41 6.13 -16.64
C ALA A 591 -16.70 5.18 -17.81
N VAL A 592 -17.99 4.96 -18.10
CA VAL A 592 -18.45 4.02 -19.13
C VAL A 592 -19.48 4.64 -20.07
N PRO A 593 -19.66 4.13 -21.30
CA PRO A 593 -20.55 4.76 -22.28
C PRO A 593 -22.03 4.84 -21.87
N TRP A 594 -22.51 3.93 -21.01
CA TRP A 594 -23.89 3.88 -20.52
C TRP A 594 -24.15 4.72 -19.26
N ASP A 595 -23.11 5.33 -18.67
CA ASP A 595 -23.29 6.38 -17.67
C ASP A 595 -23.96 7.63 -18.31
N ASP A 596 -24.52 8.51 -17.48
CA ASP A 596 -25.14 9.77 -17.91
C ASP A 596 -24.23 10.56 -18.86
N ALA A 597 -24.67 10.69 -20.11
CA ALA A 597 -23.94 11.35 -21.19
C ALA A 597 -24.26 12.85 -21.31
N THR A 598 -25.04 13.42 -20.37
CA THR A 598 -25.38 14.85 -20.37
C THR A 598 -24.11 15.69 -20.42
N PRO A 599 -23.91 16.53 -21.45
CA PRO A 599 -22.75 17.40 -21.53
C PRO A 599 -22.73 18.41 -20.38
N ASP A 600 -21.58 18.58 -19.73
CA ASP A 600 -21.39 19.62 -18.72
C ASP A 600 -20.58 20.76 -19.34
N TYR A 601 -21.29 21.83 -19.72
CA TYR A 601 -20.72 23.09 -20.19
C TYR A 601 -20.65 24.09 -19.04
N GLY A 602 -19.94 25.21 -19.27
CA GLY A 602 -19.74 26.26 -18.28
C GLY A 602 -18.36 26.20 -17.65
N THR A 603 -18.22 26.86 -16.50
CA THR A 603 -16.93 27.03 -15.81
C THR A 603 -16.69 25.90 -14.83
N HIS A 604 -15.58 25.20 -15.02
CA HIS A 604 -15.05 24.16 -14.13
C HIS A 604 -13.77 24.64 -13.46
N THR A 605 -13.57 24.24 -12.20
CA THR A 605 -12.31 24.44 -11.50
C THR A 605 -11.44 23.20 -11.68
N ILE A 606 -10.25 23.40 -12.26
CA ILE A 606 -9.22 22.36 -12.36
C ILE A 606 -8.17 22.65 -11.31
N GLU A 607 -8.02 21.75 -10.35
CA GLU A 607 -6.98 21.80 -9.35
C GLU A 607 -5.91 20.75 -9.67
N TYR A 608 -4.65 21.06 -9.40
CA TYR A 608 -3.53 20.15 -9.58
C TYR A 608 -2.53 20.27 -8.43
N ARG A 609 -1.85 19.16 -8.14
CA ARG A 609 -0.81 19.05 -7.12
C ARG A 609 0.23 17.99 -7.52
N THR A 610 1.33 17.95 -6.80
CA THR A 610 2.41 16.98 -6.96
C THR A 610 2.66 16.24 -5.65
N ILE A 611 3.20 15.03 -5.78
CA ILE A 611 3.73 14.20 -4.68
C ILE A 611 5.13 13.76 -5.12
N ASP A 612 6.15 14.16 -4.37
CA ASP A 612 7.54 13.78 -4.65
C ASP A 612 7.90 12.40 -4.09
N ALA A 613 9.13 11.95 -4.33
CA ALA A 613 9.62 10.64 -3.91
C ALA A 613 9.83 10.53 -2.38
N ALA A 614 10.02 11.66 -1.69
CA ALA A 614 10.09 11.75 -0.23
C ALA A 614 8.68 11.72 0.41
N GLY A 615 7.63 11.92 -0.38
CA GLY A 615 6.22 11.87 0.01
C GLY A 615 5.63 13.24 0.34
N ASN A 616 6.30 14.36 0.06
CA ASN A 616 5.69 15.66 0.28
C ASN A 616 4.61 15.93 -0.76
N VAL A 617 3.45 16.38 -0.28
CA VAL A 617 2.32 16.75 -1.12
C VAL A 617 2.31 18.27 -1.28
N SER A 618 2.40 18.77 -2.52
CA SER A 618 2.35 20.22 -2.77
C SER A 618 0.98 20.80 -2.41
N PRO A 619 0.91 22.06 -1.96
CA PRO A 619 -0.36 22.78 -1.92
C PRO A 619 -1.02 22.78 -3.32
N PRO A 620 -2.36 22.60 -3.41
CA PRO A 620 -3.02 22.58 -4.69
C PRO A 620 -2.99 23.96 -5.35
N LYS A 621 -2.69 23.98 -6.63
CA LYS A 621 -2.86 25.15 -7.51
C LYS A 621 -4.09 24.94 -8.38
N ALA A 622 -4.66 26.02 -8.92
CA ALA A 622 -5.89 25.94 -9.70
C ALA A 622 -5.89 26.87 -10.91
N PHE A 623 -6.70 26.50 -11.91
CA PHE A 623 -7.18 27.39 -12.96
C PHE A 623 -8.66 27.10 -13.25
N LEU A 624 -9.35 28.02 -13.93
CA LEU A 624 -10.72 27.82 -14.38
C LEU A 624 -10.72 27.50 -15.88
N ALA A 625 -11.53 26.52 -16.29
CA ALA A 625 -11.80 26.22 -17.69
C ALA A 625 -13.28 26.41 -17.98
N THR A 626 -13.61 27.31 -18.91
CA THR A 626 -14.99 27.55 -19.33
C THR A 626 -15.22 27.00 -20.72
N LEU A 627 -16.09 26.00 -20.84
CA LEU A 627 -16.47 25.45 -22.14
C LEU A 627 -17.81 26.03 -22.56
N LEU A 628 -17.82 26.70 -23.71
CA LEU A 628 -19.03 27.29 -24.27
C LEU A 628 -19.94 26.20 -24.87
N PRO A 629 -21.26 26.28 -24.66
CA PRO A 629 -22.19 25.42 -25.37
C PRO A 629 -22.20 25.75 -26.87
N PRO A 630 -22.55 24.78 -27.74
CA PRO A 630 -22.59 25.00 -29.18
C PRO A 630 -23.45 26.22 -29.53
N GLY A 631 -22.88 27.14 -30.30
CA GLY A 631 -23.57 28.36 -30.76
C GLY A 631 -23.41 29.60 -29.86
N ALA A 632 -22.78 29.49 -28.68
CA ALA A 632 -22.54 30.65 -27.80
C ALA A 632 -21.39 31.57 -28.26
N ALA A 633 -20.49 31.11 -29.14
CA ALA A 633 -19.35 31.88 -29.64
C ALA A 633 -19.70 32.93 -30.73
N LYS A 634 -20.99 33.05 -31.13
CA LYS A 634 -21.45 33.96 -32.19
C LYS A 634 -21.92 35.35 -31.69
N GLY A 635 -21.68 35.68 -30.42
CA GLY A 635 -22.18 36.89 -29.74
C GLY A 635 -21.08 37.82 -29.27
#